data_AF-A0A062VKK5-F1
#
_entry.id   AF-A0A062VKK5-F1
#
_cell.length_a   1.000
_cell.length_b   1.000
_cell.length_c   1.000
_cell.angle_alpha   90.00
_cell.angle_beta   90.00
_cell.angle_gamma   90.00
#
_symmetry.space_group_name_H-M   'P 1'
#
loop_
_entity.id
_entity.type
_entity.pdbx_description
1 polymer ?
#
loop_
_entity_poly.entity_id
_entity_poly.type
_entity_poly.pdbx_seq_one_letter_code
_entity_poly.pdbx_strand_id
1 'polypeptide(L)'
;SAASAPAASGEPAAPASPAETASVVASVESDPTPQAALAQIDVSTPLPFQRTVFPGKNANYHPQPAPEPQRIGPFTKGQWAGTVIVGGIGLLGAAAMAVLFVRWLLSLAGMQDFLQTYPGEYHLPEGAPVGFPAWLGWQHFFNVFLMVLIIRTGLSVRNDKRPTAFWTARGNNKTKISLTLWFHQALDILWLVNGIVFVVLLFATGQWMRVIPTSWEVIPNALSAVLQYISLDWPTENGWVNYNSLQQIAYGATIFIAAPLAAITGVRMSGLWPKNATKLNKLYPVEWARALHFPVMLYFVVFIFIHVALVLTTGALRNLNHMYAAQGSTDPTAYADNWTGFWMLVASLVVIAAAWVAARPLVLAPIAKLFGNVSAR
;
A
#
# COMPACT_ATOMS: atom_id res chain seq x y z
N SER A 1 66.37 -54.60 -57.54
CA SER A 1 67.27 -53.48 -57.87
C SER A 1 66.98 -52.31 -56.96
N ALA A 2 68.02 -51.79 -56.29
CA ALA A 2 68.19 -50.47 -55.64
C ALA A 2 67.10 -49.99 -54.63
N ALA A 3 67.43 -49.80 -53.34
CA ALA A 3 67.94 -48.55 -52.71
C ALA A 3 66.96 -47.36 -52.87
N SER A 4 66.61 -46.50 -51.92
CA SER A 4 67.38 -45.86 -50.84
C SER A 4 66.46 -44.91 -50.02
N ALA A 5 67.00 -44.40 -48.92
CA ALA A 5 66.51 -43.46 -47.89
C ALA A 5 66.08 -42.02 -48.40
N PRO A 6 65.59 -41.10 -47.52
CA PRO A 6 64.49 -40.16 -47.81
C PRO A 6 64.91 -38.70 -48.12
N ALA A 7 63.96 -37.86 -48.58
CA ALA A 7 64.04 -36.40 -48.49
C ALA A 7 62.68 -35.66 -48.58
N ALA A 8 62.55 -34.67 -47.70
CA ALA A 8 61.88 -33.36 -47.78
C ALA A 8 60.35 -33.23 -48.06
N SER A 9 59.71 -32.52 -47.13
CA SER A 9 58.34 -32.02 -47.13
C SER A 9 58.23 -30.63 -47.78
N GLY A 10 57.27 -30.48 -48.69
CA GLY A 10 56.72 -29.20 -49.14
C GLY A 10 55.41 -29.48 -49.85
N GLU A 11 54.33 -28.77 -49.49
CA GLU A 11 53.09 -28.87 -50.26
C GLU A 11 52.30 -27.54 -50.23
N PRO A 12 51.97 -26.97 -51.40
CA PRO A 12 51.19 -25.74 -51.54
C PRO A 12 49.81 -25.93 -52.22
N ALA A 13 48.90 -25.03 -51.85
CA ALA A 13 47.99 -24.19 -52.64
C ALA A 13 47.02 -24.71 -53.75
N ALA A 14 45.86 -24.00 -53.75
CA ALA A 14 44.90 -23.64 -54.82
C ALA A 14 43.63 -24.52 -54.96
N PRO A 15 42.52 -24.10 -55.63
CA PRO A 15 42.20 -22.80 -56.29
C PRO A 15 40.76 -22.24 -56.04
N ALA A 16 40.43 -21.03 -56.55
CA ALA A 16 39.19 -20.69 -57.31
C ALA A 16 38.99 -19.17 -57.54
N SER A 17 38.70 -18.80 -58.80
CA SER A 17 38.12 -17.51 -59.29
C SER A 17 36.57 -17.57 -59.21
N PRO A 18 35.77 -16.46 -59.20
CA PRO A 18 35.59 -15.55 -60.35
C PRO A 18 35.27 -14.07 -60.01
N ALA A 19 35.13 -13.25 -61.06
CA ALA A 19 34.84 -11.81 -61.03
C ALA A 19 33.33 -11.49 -61.10
N GLU A 20 32.88 -10.39 -60.45
CA GLU A 20 31.94 -9.39 -60.99
C GLU A 20 31.82 -8.15 -60.07
N THR A 21 32.02 -6.96 -60.68
CA THR A 21 31.37 -5.63 -60.51
C THR A 21 30.64 -5.27 -59.18
N ALA A 22 30.63 -4.05 -58.64
CA ALA A 22 31.04 -2.71 -59.09
C ALA A 22 30.91 -1.69 -57.92
N SER A 23 31.32 -0.45 -58.20
CA SER A 23 31.01 0.82 -57.51
C SER A 23 32.14 1.43 -56.69
N VAL A 24 32.96 2.17 -57.43
CA VAL A 24 33.92 3.17 -56.94
C VAL A 24 33.16 4.33 -56.29
N VAL A 25 33.41 4.58 -55.00
CA VAL A 25 33.35 5.92 -54.43
C VAL A 25 34.70 6.14 -53.75
N ALA A 26 35.40 7.17 -54.21
CA ALA A 26 36.77 7.49 -53.86
C ALA A 26 36.93 7.73 -52.34
N SER A 27 37.76 6.92 -51.70
CA SER A 27 38.37 7.25 -50.42
C SER A 27 39.54 8.19 -50.71
N VAL A 28 39.33 9.50 -50.52
CA VAL A 28 40.43 10.44 -50.36
C VAL A 28 40.94 10.28 -48.93
N GLU A 29 42.15 9.77 -48.84
CA GLU A 29 42.98 9.68 -47.64
C GLU A 29 43.08 11.07 -47.00
N SER A 30 42.61 11.19 -45.76
CA SER A 30 42.85 12.37 -44.93
C SER A 30 43.74 11.94 -43.77
N ASP A 31 44.94 12.50 -43.73
CA ASP A 31 45.93 12.35 -42.67
C ASP A 31 45.29 12.53 -41.28
N PRO A 32 45.67 11.73 -40.27
CA PRO A 32 45.23 11.98 -38.91
C PRO A 32 45.94 13.24 -38.40
N THR A 33 45.19 14.33 -38.29
CA THR A 33 45.63 15.51 -37.56
C THR A 33 45.83 15.10 -36.09
N PRO A 34 47.00 15.31 -35.45
CA PRO A 34 47.16 15.04 -34.04
C PRO A 34 46.35 16.09 -33.27
N GLN A 35 45.14 15.71 -32.86
CA GLN A 35 44.35 16.49 -31.93
C GLN A 35 45.08 16.39 -30.58
N ALA A 36 45.90 17.39 -30.28
CA ALA A 36 46.58 17.50 -29.00
C ALA A 36 45.54 17.45 -27.88
N ALA A 37 45.44 16.30 -27.20
CA ALA A 37 44.69 16.19 -25.97
C ALA A 37 45.31 17.16 -24.97
N LEU A 38 44.65 18.28 -24.70
CA LEU A 38 45.00 19.14 -23.59
C LEU A 38 44.80 18.31 -22.32
N ALA A 39 45.90 17.79 -21.77
CA ALA A 39 45.90 17.12 -20.48
C ALA A 39 45.27 18.09 -19.47
N GLN A 40 44.15 17.70 -18.88
CA GLN A 40 43.58 18.43 -17.75
C GLN A 40 44.62 18.43 -16.63
N ILE A 41 45.15 19.59 -16.32
CA ILE A 41 46.12 19.76 -15.24
C ILE A 41 45.37 19.55 -13.93
N ASP A 42 45.73 18.51 -13.19
CA ASP A 42 45.23 18.26 -11.84
C ASP A 42 45.83 19.30 -10.89
N VAL A 43 45.05 20.36 -10.65
CA VAL A 43 45.38 21.49 -9.77
C VAL A 43 45.46 21.11 -8.28
N SER A 44 45.13 19.87 -7.91
CA SER A 44 45.33 19.36 -6.55
C SER A 44 46.78 18.92 -6.28
N THR A 45 47.60 18.79 -7.33
CA THR A 45 49.01 18.40 -7.21
C THR A 45 49.89 19.62 -6.95
N PRO A 46 50.66 19.66 -5.84
CA PRO A 46 51.59 20.77 -5.60
C PRO A 46 52.67 20.83 -6.68
N LEU A 47 52.93 22.03 -7.20
CA LEU A 47 53.95 22.21 -8.24
C LEU A 47 55.34 21.83 -7.70
N PRO A 48 56.18 21.12 -8.48
CA PRO A 48 57.49 20.65 -8.04
C PRO A 48 58.55 21.76 -7.90
N PHE A 49 58.19 23.01 -8.20
CA PHE A 49 59.03 24.19 -8.09
C PHE A 49 58.42 25.22 -7.14
N GLN A 50 59.26 26.01 -6.47
CA GLN A 50 58.77 27.11 -5.64
C GLN A 50 58.02 28.13 -6.49
N ARG A 51 56.81 28.52 -6.05
CA ARG A 51 56.03 29.60 -6.66
C ARG A 51 56.87 30.89 -6.62
N THR A 52 57.36 31.34 -7.77
CA THR A 52 58.04 32.63 -7.93
C THR A 52 57.06 33.79 -8.13
N VAL A 53 55.76 33.50 -8.21
CA VAL A 53 54.69 34.50 -8.33
C VAL A 53 53.94 34.58 -7.01
N PHE A 54 54.22 35.64 -6.24
CA PHE A 54 53.42 35.99 -5.08
C PHE A 54 52.10 36.60 -5.55
N PRO A 55 50.96 36.33 -4.87
CA PRO A 55 49.73 37.05 -5.15
C PRO A 55 50.02 38.55 -5.07
N GLY A 56 50.00 39.23 -6.21
CA GLY A 56 50.15 40.68 -6.26
C GLY A 56 49.07 41.34 -5.40
N LYS A 57 49.27 42.61 -5.03
CA LYS A 57 48.40 43.40 -4.13
C LYS A 57 46.88 43.38 -4.47
N ASN A 58 46.52 42.86 -5.65
CA ASN A 58 45.15 42.77 -6.18
C ASN A 58 44.64 41.31 -6.35
N ALA A 59 45.35 40.30 -5.83
CA ALA A 59 44.94 38.90 -5.91
C ALA A 59 43.87 38.59 -4.85
N ASN A 60 42.62 38.98 -5.16
CA ASN A 60 41.48 38.66 -4.33
C ASN A 60 40.90 37.30 -4.76
N TYR A 61 40.96 36.32 -3.87
CA TYR A 61 40.18 35.09 -4.01
C TYR A 61 38.73 35.41 -3.65
N HIS A 62 37.83 35.39 -4.63
CA HIS A 62 36.40 35.38 -4.37
C HIS A 62 35.98 33.92 -4.13
N PRO A 63 35.57 33.53 -2.91
CA PRO A 63 35.03 32.21 -2.67
C PRO A 63 33.84 32.00 -3.61
N GLN A 64 33.82 30.88 -4.33
CA GLN A 64 32.67 30.54 -5.14
C GLN A 64 31.44 30.46 -4.22
N PRO A 65 30.35 31.20 -4.52
CA PRO A 65 29.17 31.19 -3.67
C PRO A 65 28.66 29.76 -3.50
N ALA A 66 28.33 29.41 -2.25
CA ALA A 66 27.85 28.07 -1.93
C ALA A 66 26.67 27.70 -2.85
N PRO A 67 26.62 26.46 -3.37
CA PRO A 67 25.54 26.05 -4.25
C PRO A 67 24.19 26.23 -3.56
N GLU A 68 23.21 26.78 -4.28
CA GLU A 68 21.88 26.99 -3.71
C GLU A 68 21.29 25.67 -3.18
N PRO A 69 20.70 25.68 -1.98
CA PRO A 69 20.12 24.48 -1.39
C PRO A 69 19.03 23.91 -2.31
N GLN A 70 19.12 22.61 -2.62
CA GLN A 70 18.13 21.90 -3.41
C GLN A 70 16.73 22.09 -2.81
N ARG A 71 15.82 22.66 -3.59
CA ARG A 71 14.42 22.90 -3.22
C ARG A 71 13.56 21.71 -3.60
N ILE A 72 12.62 21.35 -2.74
CA ILE A 72 11.57 20.37 -3.01
C ILE A 72 10.26 21.16 -3.11
N GLY A 73 9.85 21.48 -4.35
CA GLY A 73 8.73 22.41 -4.59
C GLY A 73 9.10 23.84 -4.14
N PRO A 74 8.25 24.53 -3.37
CA PRO A 74 8.51 25.93 -2.97
C PRO A 74 9.54 26.10 -1.84
N PHE A 75 9.91 25.02 -1.12
CA PHE A 75 10.72 25.09 0.10
C PHE A 75 12.04 24.30 -0.01
N THR A 76 13.06 24.72 0.73
CA THR A 76 14.28 23.94 0.95
C THR A 76 14.01 22.75 1.90
N LYS A 77 14.90 21.74 1.92
CA LYS A 77 14.81 20.62 2.88
C LYS A 77 14.74 21.10 4.35
N GLY A 78 15.49 22.14 4.70
CA GLY A 78 15.49 22.74 6.04
C GLY A 78 14.17 23.46 6.36
N GLN A 79 13.56 24.15 5.39
CA GLN A 79 12.25 24.77 5.55
C GLN A 79 11.12 23.73 5.65
N TRP A 80 11.21 22.62 4.91
CA TRP A 80 10.31 21.49 5.09
C TRP A 80 10.44 20.89 6.48
N ALA A 81 11.66 20.67 6.97
CA ALA A 81 11.89 20.20 8.33
C ALA A 81 11.31 21.17 9.38
N GLY A 82 11.56 22.48 9.23
CA GLY A 82 10.98 23.50 10.10
C GLY A 82 9.44 23.52 10.08
N THR A 83 8.84 23.42 8.89
CA THR A 83 7.38 23.39 8.73
C THR A 83 6.77 22.15 9.37
N VAL A 84 7.40 20.98 9.21
CA VAL A 84 6.97 19.73 9.84
C VAL A 84 7.10 19.80 11.35
N ILE A 85 8.18 20.39 11.87
CA ILE A 85 8.39 20.54 13.31
C ILE A 85 7.36 21.51 13.91
N VAL A 86 7.22 22.71 13.34
CA VAL A 86 6.26 23.73 13.84
C VAL A 86 4.83 23.23 13.70
N GLY A 87 4.48 22.64 12.55
CA GLY A 87 3.18 22.01 12.34
C GLY A 87 2.94 20.86 13.30
N GLY A 88 3.95 20.01 13.55
CA GLY A 88 3.88 18.91 14.50
C GLY A 88 3.67 19.40 15.94
N ILE A 89 4.43 20.40 16.40
CA ILE A 89 4.26 21.02 17.71
C ILE A 89 2.87 21.65 17.83
N GLY A 90 2.40 22.36 16.80
CA GLY A 90 1.06 22.95 16.77
C GLY A 90 -0.03 21.89 16.88
N LEU A 91 0.09 20.78 16.14
CA LEU A 91 -0.84 19.65 16.21
C LEU A 91 -0.83 18.97 17.58
N LEU A 92 0.36 18.75 18.16
CA LEU A 92 0.51 18.20 19.50
C LEU A 92 -0.09 19.12 20.56
N GLY A 93 0.14 20.42 20.46
CA GLY A 93 -0.48 21.43 21.31
C GLY A 93 -2.01 21.42 21.20
N ALA A 94 -2.54 21.37 19.97
CA ALA A 94 -3.98 21.27 19.74
C ALA A 94 -4.58 19.97 20.31
N ALA A 95 -3.89 18.84 20.16
CA ALA A 95 -4.30 17.56 20.73
C ALA A 95 -4.30 17.61 22.26
N ALA A 96 -3.24 18.15 22.88
CA ALA A 96 -3.18 18.33 24.33
C ALA A 96 -4.31 19.22 24.85
N MET A 97 -4.61 20.33 24.14
CA MET A 97 -5.73 21.19 24.49
C MET A 97 -7.08 20.49 24.38
N ALA A 98 -7.28 19.66 23.36
CA ALA A 98 -8.49 18.84 23.23
C ALA A 98 -8.63 17.85 24.40
N VAL A 99 -7.55 17.16 24.78
CA VAL A 99 -7.52 16.26 25.94
C VAL A 99 -7.90 17.00 27.21
N LEU A 100 -7.27 18.15 27.48
CA LEU A 100 -7.53 18.95 28.68
C LEU A 100 -8.97 19.48 28.71
N PHE A 101 -9.47 19.96 27.57
CA PHE A 101 -10.84 20.43 27.44
C PHE A 101 -11.85 19.30 27.71
N VAL A 102 -11.66 18.13 27.12
CA VAL A 102 -12.57 17.00 27.33
C VAL A 102 -12.48 16.47 28.77
N ARG A 103 -11.29 16.41 29.37
CA ARG A 103 -11.14 16.07 30.80
C ARG A 103 -11.88 17.05 31.70
N TRP A 104 -11.77 18.35 31.43
CA TRP A 104 -12.54 19.37 32.14
C TRP A 104 -14.05 19.18 31.94
N LEU A 105 -14.51 18.98 30.70
CA LEU A 105 -15.91 18.71 30.39
C LEU A 105 -16.44 17.48 31.15
N LEU A 106 -15.68 16.38 31.13
CA LEU A 106 -16.04 15.14 31.83
C LEU A 106 -15.99 15.30 33.36
N SER A 107 -15.28 16.29 33.91
CA SER A 107 -15.28 16.55 35.37
C SER A 107 -16.57 17.19 35.89
N LEU A 108 -17.45 17.69 35.00
CA LEU A 108 -18.73 18.29 35.37
C LEU A 108 -19.73 17.21 35.83
N ALA A 109 -20.51 17.50 36.87
CA ALA A 109 -21.47 16.56 37.45
C ALA A 109 -22.44 15.95 36.41
N GLY A 110 -23.01 16.78 35.52
CA GLY A 110 -23.92 16.29 34.49
C GLY A 110 -23.25 15.36 33.46
N MET A 111 -21.94 15.52 33.21
CA MET A 111 -21.21 14.61 32.33
C MET A 111 -20.82 13.31 33.04
N GLN A 112 -20.57 13.35 34.35
CA GLN A 112 -20.41 12.15 35.16
C GLN A 112 -21.70 11.32 35.18
N ASP A 113 -22.85 11.95 35.40
CA ASP A 113 -24.17 11.29 35.34
C ASP A 113 -24.44 10.70 33.93
N PHE A 114 -24.05 11.44 32.88
CA PHE A 114 -24.13 10.96 31.51
C PHE A 114 -23.28 9.71 31.28
N LEU A 115 -22.03 9.70 31.75
CA LEU A 115 -21.15 8.52 31.63
C LEU A 115 -21.62 7.33 32.49
N GLN A 116 -22.26 7.57 33.62
CA GLN A 116 -22.88 6.48 34.41
C GLN A 116 -24.08 5.88 33.70
N THR A 117 -24.89 6.72 33.04
CA THR A 117 -26.05 6.27 32.26
C THR A 117 -25.63 5.59 30.96
N TYR A 118 -24.57 6.10 30.32
CA TYR A 118 -24.04 5.65 29.04
C TYR A 118 -22.53 5.41 29.15
N PRO A 119 -22.11 4.23 29.65
CA PRO A 119 -20.71 3.95 29.92
C PRO A 119 -19.83 3.80 28.66
N GLY A 120 -20.43 3.73 27.47
CA GLY A 120 -19.73 3.52 26.20
C GLY A 120 -20.20 2.29 25.43
N GLU A 121 -21.00 1.44 26.07
CA GLU A 121 -21.53 0.19 25.52
C GLU A 121 -22.94 -0.10 26.06
N TYR A 122 -23.62 -1.05 25.42
CA TYR A 122 -24.92 -1.56 25.86
C TYR A 122 -24.97 -3.07 25.65
N HIS A 123 -25.82 -3.75 26.41
CA HIS A 123 -25.96 -5.20 26.32
C HIS A 123 -26.64 -5.60 25.01
N LEU A 124 -26.08 -6.60 24.33
CA LEU A 124 -26.72 -7.20 23.18
C LEU A 124 -27.95 -8.02 23.59
N PRO A 125 -28.93 -8.26 22.69
CA PRO A 125 -30.10 -9.08 22.97
C PRO A 125 -29.73 -10.50 23.44
N GLU A 126 -30.60 -11.16 24.22
CA GLU A 126 -30.33 -12.49 24.83
C GLU A 126 -29.94 -13.59 23.82
N GLY A 127 -30.31 -13.46 22.55
CA GLY A 127 -29.93 -14.39 21.48
C GLY A 127 -28.58 -14.09 20.80
N ALA A 128 -27.88 -13.04 21.21
CA ALA A 128 -26.63 -12.64 20.58
C ALA A 128 -25.49 -13.61 20.92
N PRO A 129 -24.72 -14.08 19.92
CA PRO A 129 -23.60 -14.98 20.18
C PRO A 129 -22.46 -14.23 20.90
N VAL A 130 -21.91 -14.88 21.92
CA VAL A 130 -20.71 -14.45 22.64
C VAL A 130 -19.47 -15.08 22.01
N GLY A 131 -18.41 -14.29 21.92
CA GLY A 131 -17.14 -14.71 21.36
C GLY A 131 -17.13 -14.79 19.84
N PHE A 132 -16.01 -15.31 19.33
CA PHE A 132 -15.70 -15.32 17.91
C PHE A 132 -15.55 -16.75 17.38
N PRO A 133 -16.40 -17.17 16.43
CA PRO A 133 -16.24 -18.47 15.80
C PRO A 133 -15.00 -18.48 14.89
N ALA A 134 -14.39 -19.65 14.71
CA ALA A 134 -13.15 -19.79 13.92
C ALA A 134 -13.26 -19.24 12.50
N TRP A 135 -14.44 -19.33 11.86
CA TRP A 135 -14.66 -18.78 10.53
C TRP A 135 -14.48 -17.25 10.50
N LEU A 136 -14.78 -16.55 11.59
CA LEU A 136 -14.67 -15.10 11.66
C LEU A 136 -13.20 -14.67 11.81
N GLY A 137 -12.40 -15.42 12.57
CA GLY A 137 -10.94 -15.24 12.59
C GLY A 137 -10.28 -15.49 11.23
N TRP A 138 -10.71 -16.54 10.52
CA TRP A 138 -10.28 -16.78 9.13
C TRP A 138 -10.68 -15.64 8.19
N GLN A 139 -11.93 -15.19 8.26
CA GLN A 139 -12.43 -14.07 7.47
C GLN A 139 -11.67 -12.78 7.74
N HIS A 140 -11.33 -12.50 9.00
CA HIS A 140 -10.50 -11.37 9.37
C HIS A 140 -9.12 -11.43 8.70
N PHE A 141 -8.40 -12.55 8.84
CA PHE A 141 -7.11 -12.76 8.18
C PHE A 141 -7.20 -12.62 6.66
N PHE A 142 -8.12 -13.35 6.03
CA PHE A 142 -8.21 -13.40 4.58
C PHE A 142 -8.63 -12.03 4.00
N ASN A 143 -9.47 -11.29 4.72
CA ASN A 143 -9.82 -9.93 4.33
C ASN A 143 -8.62 -8.98 4.39
N VAL A 144 -7.82 -8.97 5.47
CA VAL A 144 -6.62 -8.11 5.53
C VAL A 144 -5.59 -8.52 4.47
N PHE A 145 -5.45 -9.82 4.19
CA PHE A 145 -4.62 -10.33 3.11
C PHE A 145 -5.01 -9.74 1.75
N LEU A 146 -6.30 -9.75 1.41
CA LEU A 146 -6.81 -9.16 0.18
C LEU A 146 -6.65 -7.64 0.19
N MET A 147 -7.02 -6.97 1.29
CA MET A 147 -6.95 -5.50 1.39
C MET A 147 -5.54 -4.96 1.15
N VAL A 148 -4.50 -5.60 1.70
CA VAL A 148 -3.10 -5.20 1.46
C VAL A 148 -2.75 -5.25 -0.03
N LEU A 149 -3.15 -6.33 -0.71
CA LEU A 149 -2.88 -6.50 -2.14
C LEU A 149 -3.72 -5.57 -3.01
N ILE A 150 -5.00 -5.36 -2.67
CA ILE A 150 -5.93 -4.46 -3.38
C ILE A 150 -5.46 -3.01 -3.26
N ILE A 151 -5.14 -2.53 -2.05
CA ILE A 151 -4.65 -1.16 -1.84
C ILE A 151 -3.37 -0.93 -2.63
N ARG A 152 -2.40 -1.86 -2.55
CA ARG A 152 -1.15 -1.77 -3.30
C ARG A 152 -1.39 -1.69 -4.80
N THR A 153 -2.19 -2.61 -5.34
CA THR A 153 -2.45 -2.68 -6.78
C THR A 153 -3.28 -1.49 -7.27
N GLY A 154 -4.20 -0.98 -6.47
CA GLY A 154 -4.96 0.24 -6.76
C GLY A 154 -4.07 1.48 -6.83
N LEU A 155 -3.12 1.62 -5.88
CA LEU A 155 -2.10 2.68 -5.93
C LEU A 155 -1.20 2.54 -7.16
N SER A 156 -0.76 1.33 -7.51
CA SER A 156 0.02 1.07 -8.72
C SER A 156 -0.75 1.44 -9.98
N VAL A 157 -2.01 1.00 -10.14
CA VAL A 157 -2.86 1.34 -11.29
C VAL A 157 -3.02 2.86 -11.44
N ARG A 158 -3.12 3.60 -10.34
CA ARG A 158 -3.23 5.07 -10.36
C ARG A 158 -1.94 5.76 -10.79
N ASN A 159 -0.78 5.21 -10.43
CA ASN A 159 0.52 5.84 -10.63
C ASN A 159 1.27 5.34 -11.90
N ASP A 160 0.92 4.16 -12.40
CA ASP A 160 1.58 3.52 -13.55
C ASP A 160 1.19 4.18 -14.87
N LYS A 161 2.00 5.16 -15.32
CA LYS A 161 1.81 5.82 -16.62
C LYS A 161 2.24 4.97 -17.83
N ARG A 162 3.11 3.98 -17.62
CA ARG A 162 3.69 3.14 -18.69
C ARG A 162 3.78 1.68 -18.26
N PRO A 163 2.68 0.90 -18.35
CA PRO A 163 2.69 -0.52 -18.02
C PRO A 163 3.65 -1.31 -18.91
N THR A 164 4.39 -2.26 -18.32
CA THR A 164 5.37 -3.11 -19.01
C THR A 164 4.77 -4.41 -19.54
N ALA A 165 3.65 -4.85 -18.97
CA ALA A 165 2.95 -6.07 -19.34
C ALA A 165 1.44 -5.82 -19.43
N PHE A 166 0.81 -6.53 -20.35
CA PHE A 166 -0.61 -6.37 -20.66
C PHE A 166 -1.30 -7.72 -20.78
N TRP A 167 -2.60 -7.72 -20.54
CA TRP A 167 -3.47 -8.88 -20.63
C TRP A 167 -4.67 -8.60 -21.53
N THR A 168 -5.10 -9.62 -22.26
CA THR A 168 -6.33 -9.64 -23.06
C THR A 168 -7.13 -10.91 -22.77
N ALA A 169 -8.46 -10.80 -22.70
CA ALA A 169 -9.34 -11.94 -22.44
C ALA A 169 -9.29 -12.97 -23.57
N ARG A 170 -9.48 -14.25 -23.22
CA ARG A 170 -9.56 -15.34 -24.20
C ARG A 170 -10.70 -15.07 -25.19
N GLY A 171 -10.39 -15.11 -26.48
CA GLY A 171 -11.37 -14.84 -27.55
C GLY A 171 -11.72 -13.37 -27.78
N ASN A 172 -11.19 -12.42 -26.98
CA ASN A 172 -11.38 -10.98 -27.19
C ASN A 172 -10.04 -10.23 -27.11
N ASN A 173 -9.39 -10.11 -28.28
CA ASN A 173 -8.12 -9.40 -28.44
C ASN A 173 -8.28 -7.87 -28.56
N LYS A 174 -9.50 -7.34 -28.57
CA LYS A 174 -9.75 -5.89 -28.77
C LYS A 174 -9.56 -5.07 -27.51
N THR A 175 -9.75 -5.66 -26.32
CA THR A 175 -9.62 -4.95 -25.03
C THR A 175 -8.33 -5.39 -24.34
N LYS A 176 -7.36 -4.48 -24.29
CA LYS A 176 -6.06 -4.68 -23.65
C LYS A 176 -6.00 -3.87 -22.36
N ILE A 177 -5.72 -4.53 -21.24
CA ILE A 177 -5.54 -3.91 -19.93
C ILE A 177 -4.13 -4.20 -19.41
N SER A 178 -3.61 -3.39 -18.48
CA SER A 178 -2.33 -3.70 -17.84
C SER A 178 -2.44 -4.97 -17.00
N LEU A 179 -1.33 -5.71 -16.84
CA LEU A 179 -1.29 -6.88 -15.97
C LEU A 179 -1.63 -6.52 -14.51
N THR A 180 -1.21 -5.34 -14.05
CA THR A 180 -1.56 -4.81 -12.72
C THR A 180 -3.06 -4.59 -12.58
N LEU A 181 -3.73 -4.02 -13.60
CA LEU A 181 -5.18 -3.80 -13.58
C LEU A 181 -5.94 -5.14 -13.61
N TRP A 182 -5.47 -6.12 -14.39
CA TRP A 182 -6.02 -7.47 -14.36
C TRP A 182 -5.92 -8.09 -12.95
N PHE A 183 -4.77 -7.96 -12.31
CA PHE A 183 -4.55 -8.53 -10.97
C PHE A 183 -5.41 -7.84 -9.91
N HIS A 184 -5.53 -6.50 -9.96
CA HIS A 184 -6.44 -5.75 -9.08
C HIS A 184 -7.88 -6.26 -9.23
N GLN A 185 -8.37 -6.37 -10.49
CA GLN A 185 -9.72 -6.85 -10.75
C GLN A 185 -9.96 -8.30 -10.27
N ALA A 186 -8.94 -9.17 -10.37
CA ALA A 186 -9.02 -10.54 -9.87
C ALA A 186 -9.12 -10.58 -8.33
N LEU A 187 -8.35 -9.74 -7.64
CA LEU A 187 -8.44 -9.58 -6.19
C LEU A 187 -9.79 -9.01 -5.77
N ASP A 188 -10.32 -8.03 -6.49
CA ASP A 188 -11.64 -7.44 -6.22
C ASP A 188 -12.74 -8.50 -6.32
N ILE A 189 -12.70 -9.36 -7.34
CA ILE A 189 -13.68 -10.45 -7.49
C ILE A 189 -13.57 -11.43 -6.32
N LEU A 190 -12.35 -11.83 -5.93
CA LEU A 190 -12.13 -12.69 -4.76
C LEU A 190 -12.65 -12.02 -3.48
N TRP A 191 -12.41 -10.72 -3.32
CA TRP A 191 -12.88 -9.94 -2.18
C TRP A 191 -14.40 -9.81 -2.14
N LEU A 192 -15.06 -9.62 -3.28
CA LEU A 192 -16.52 -9.61 -3.36
C LEU A 192 -17.14 -10.96 -3.00
N VAL A 193 -16.59 -12.06 -3.55
CA VAL A 193 -17.04 -13.41 -3.19
C VAL A 193 -16.83 -13.66 -1.69
N ASN A 194 -15.67 -13.29 -1.17
CA ASN A 194 -15.39 -13.40 0.25
C ASN A 194 -16.37 -12.58 1.10
N GLY A 195 -16.66 -11.34 0.70
CA GLY A 195 -17.61 -10.46 1.36
C GLY A 195 -19.04 -11.02 1.36
N ILE A 196 -19.47 -11.64 0.25
CA ILE A 196 -20.77 -12.33 0.20
C ILE A 196 -20.81 -13.50 1.20
N VAL A 197 -19.77 -14.34 1.22
CA VAL A 197 -19.66 -15.44 2.19
C VAL A 197 -19.68 -14.90 3.62
N PHE A 198 -18.92 -13.84 3.89
CA PHE A 198 -18.87 -13.19 5.20
C PHE A 198 -20.25 -12.70 5.62
N VAL A 199 -20.96 -11.95 4.77
CA VAL A 199 -22.30 -11.44 5.07
C VAL A 199 -23.30 -12.57 5.32
N VAL A 200 -23.27 -13.62 4.49
CA VAL A 200 -24.15 -14.79 4.69
C VAL A 200 -23.88 -15.46 6.04
N LEU A 201 -22.62 -15.73 6.38
CA LEU A 201 -22.24 -16.33 7.67
C LEU A 201 -22.60 -15.41 8.85
N LEU A 202 -22.39 -14.11 8.69
CA LEU A 202 -22.69 -13.10 9.71
C LEU A 202 -24.18 -13.12 10.09
N PHE A 203 -25.08 -13.20 9.11
CA PHE A 203 -26.52 -13.33 9.37
C PHE A 203 -26.91 -14.73 9.84
N ALA A 204 -26.40 -15.79 9.20
CA ALA A 204 -26.75 -17.18 9.52
C ALA A 204 -26.34 -17.60 10.94
N THR A 205 -25.29 -17.00 11.50
CA THR A 205 -24.78 -17.34 12.85
C THR A 205 -25.19 -16.33 13.93
N GLY A 206 -26.00 -15.32 13.59
CA GLY A 206 -26.40 -14.26 14.54
C GLY A 206 -25.30 -13.24 14.85
N GLN A 207 -24.09 -13.41 14.32
CA GLN A 207 -22.94 -12.52 14.56
C GLN A 207 -23.17 -11.07 14.09
N TRP A 208 -24.16 -10.85 13.21
CA TRP A 208 -24.60 -9.51 12.78
C TRP A 208 -25.00 -8.61 13.96
N MET A 209 -25.55 -9.17 15.04
CA MET A 209 -25.99 -8.41 16.24
C MET A 209 -24.84 -7.69 16.92
N ARG A 210 -23.60 -8.11 16.68
CA ARG A 210 -22.40 -7.47 17.25
C ARG A 210 -21.98 -6.22 16.48
N VAL A 211 -22.32 -6.11 15.20
CA VAL A 211 -21.83 -5.04 14.31
C VAL A 211 -22.93 -4.11 13.81
N ILE A 212 -24.20 -4.53 13.85
CA ILE A 212 -25.35 -3.69 13.57
C ILE A 212 -25.95 -3.26 14.90
N PRO A 213 -26.18 -1.95 15.13
CA PRO A 213 -26.84 -1.51 16.35
C PRO A 213 -28.22 -2.13 16.52
N THR A 214 -28.49 -2.65 17.71
CA THR A 214 -29.76 -3.29 18.08
C THR A 214 -30.60 -2.43 19.04
N SER A 215 -30.02 -1.32 19.53
CA SER A 215 -30.69 -0.32 20.37
C SER A 215 -30.27 1.10 19.98
N TRP A 216 -31.14 2.08 20.24
CA TRP A 216 -30.84 3.50 20.08
C TRP A 216 -29.84 4.04 21.12
N GLU A 217 -29.59 3.28 22.19
CA GLU A 217 -28.54 3.57 23.17
C GLU A 217 -27.14 3.62 22.55
N VAL A 218 -26.95 3.06 21.36
CA VAL A 218 -25.68 3.12 20.63
C VAL A 218 -25.20 4.56 20.41
N ILE A 219 -26.11 5.52 20.22
CA ILE A 219 -25.75 6.90 19.89
C ILE A 219 -25.15 7.63 21.10
N PRO A 220 -25.83 7.73 22.26
CA PRO A 220 -25.24 8.36 23.43
C PRO A 220 -24.00 7.60 23.93
N ASN A 221 -23.99 6.26 23.88
CA ASN A 221 -22.80 5.48 24.24
C ASN A 221 -21.62 5.71 23.28
N ALA A 222 -21.85 5.88 21.98
CA ALA A 222 -20.78 6.22 21.04
C ALA A 222 -20.19 7.59 21.35
N LEU A 223 -21.02 8.56 21.75
CA LEU A 223 -20.54 9.86 22.21
C LEU A 223 -19.67 9.73 23.46
N SER A 224 -20.11 8.94 24.47
CA SER A 224 -19.30 8.63 25.65
C SER A 224 -17.95 8.04 25.28
N ALA A 225 -17.92 7.04 24.41
CA ALA A 225 -16.69 6.39 23.96
C ALA A 225 -15.75 7.38 23.24
N VAL A 226 -16.27 8.25 22.38
CA VAL A 226 -15.48 9.31 21.73
C VAL A 226 -14.83 10.23 22.76
N LEU A 227 -15.60 10.70 23.75
CA LEU A 227 -15.09 11.58 24.80
C LEU A 227 -14.02 10.89 25.66
N GLN A 228 -14.22 9.61 26.01
CA GLN A 228 -13.26 8.79 26.73
C GLN A 228 -11.95 8.55 25.94
N TYR A 229 -12.04 8.29 24.64
CA TYR A 229 -10.83 8.19 23.80
C TYR A 229 -10.07 9.51 23.72
N ILE A 230 -10.76 10.65 23.58
CA ILE A 230 -10.12 11.98 23.55
C ILE A 230 -9.52 12.33 24.92
N SER A 231 -10.16 11.96 26.04
CA SER A 231 -9.64 12.22 27.38
C SER A 231 -8.44 11.35 27.75
N LEU A 232 -8.07 10.38 26.91
CA LEU A 232 -7.09 9.33 27.22
C LEU A 232 -7.46 8.48 28.44
N ASP A 233 -8.74 8.44 28.79
CA ASP A 233 -9.31 7.56 29.80
C ASP A 233 -10.14 6.51 29.08
N TRP A 234 -9.45 5.54 28.48
CA TRP A 234 -10.04 4.68 27.47
C TRP A 234 -11.01 3.67 28.09
N PRO A 235 -12.15 3.41 27.42
CA PRO A 235 -13.15 2.49 27.95
C PRO A 235 -12.56 1.11 28.17
N THR A 236 -12.89 0.50 29.31
CA THR A 236 -12.65 -0.92 29.53
C THR A 236 -13.65 -1.72 28.72
N GLU A 237 -13.29 -2.02 27.46
CA GLU A 237 -14.12 -2.79 26.55
C GLU A 237 -13.87 -4.30 26.70
N ASN A 238 -14.93 -5.10 26.59
CA ASN A 238 -14.79 -6.55 26.43
C ASN A 238 -15.30 -7.01 25.06
N GLY A 239 -14.46 -6.81 24.04
CA GLY A 239 -14.73 -7.20 22.66
C GLY A 239 -15.12 -8.68 22.46
N TRP A 240 -14.86 -9.56 23.43
CA TRP A 240 -15.36 -10.94 23.43
C TRP A 240 -16.89 -11.01 23.62
N VAL A 241 -17.44 -10.15 24.48
CA VAL A 241 -18.88 -10.10 24.77
C VAL A 241 -19.60 -9.18 23.78
N ASN A 242 -19.16 -7.94 23.66
CA ASN A 242 -19.71 -6.95 22.75
C ASN A 242 -18.64 -5.90 22.44
N TYR A 243 -18.80 -5.21 21.32
CA TYR A 243 -17.98 -4.02 21.05
C TYR A 243 -18.56 -2.82 21.78
N ASN A 244 -17.71 -1.83 22.08
CA ASN A 244 -18.21 -0.53 22.46
C ASN A 244 -19.01 0.09 21.29
N SER A 245 -19.86 1.07 21.59
CA SER A 245 -20.80 1.60 20.59
C SER A 245 -20.11 2.35 19.44
N LEU A 246 -18.97 3.00 19.69
CA LEU A 246 -18.18 3.65 18.64
C LEU A 246 -17.57 2.61 17.69
N GLN A 247 -17.01 1.53 18.24
CA GLN A 247 -16.50 0.40 17.47
C GLN A 247 -17.62 -0.28 16.68
N GLN A 248 -18.78 -0.55 17.29
CA GLN A 248 -19.92 -1.14 16.60
C GLN A 248 -20.36 -0.32 15.40
N ILE A 249 -20.52 1.00 15.55
CA ILE A 249 -20.87 1.90 14.43
C ILE A 249 -19.78 1.88 13.36
N ALA A 250 -18.50 1.96 13.75
CA ALA A 250 -17.39 1.97 12.80
C ALA A 250 -17.30 0.67 12.00
N TYR A 251 -17.51 -0.48 12.64
CA TYR A 251 -17.52 -1.79 12.00
C TYR A 251 -18.72 -1.97 11.09
N GLY A 252 -19.92 -1.62 11.58
CA GLY A 252 -21.15 -1.62 10.78
C GLY A 252 -21.05 -0.74 9.55
N ALA A 253 -20.55 0.50 9.69
CA ALA A 253 -20.34 1.41 8.56
C ALA A 253 -19.30 0.86 7.58
N THR A 254 -18.21 0.25 8.06
CA THR A 254 -17.19 -0.33 7.19
C THR A 254 -17.73 -1.50 6.37
N ILE A 255 -18.49 -2.39 7.01
CA ILE A 255 -19.05 -3.60 6.38
C ILE A 255 -20.21 -3.26 5.44
N PHE A 256 -21.14 -2.40 5.86
CA PHE A 256 -22.41 -2.19 5.15
C PHE A 256 -22.51 -0.88 4.37
N ILE A 257 -21.51 0.01 4.47
CA ILE A 257 -21.46 1.26 3.71
C ILE A 257 -20.18 1.31 2.89
N ALA A 258 -19.00 1.37 3.52
CA ALA A 258 -17.74 1.59 2.81
C ALA A 258 -17.42 0.44 1.83
N ALA A 259 -17.60 -0.82 2.25
CA ALA A 259 -17.37 -1.97 1.38
C ALA A 259 -18.32 -2.03 0.18
N PRO A 260 -19.65 -1.87 0.33
CA PRO A 260 -20.56 -1.73 -0.80
C PRO A 260 -20.23 -0.54 -1.72
N LEU A 261 -19.83 0.61 -1.17
CA LEU A 261 -19.41 1.75 -1.98
C LEU A 261 -18.16 1.42 -2.81
N ALA A 262 -17.17 0.72 -2.25
CA ALA A 262 -16.01 0.25 -2.99
C ALA A 262 -16.40 -0.74 -4.10
N ALA A 263 -17.31 -1.66 -3.82
CA ALA A 263 -17.83 -2.62 -4.80
C ALA A 263 -18.53 -1.92 -5.98
N ILE A 264 -19.48 -1.02 -5.69
CA ILE A 264 -20.28 -0.30 -6.69
C ILE A 264 -19.39 0.59 -7.57
N THR A 265 -18.41 1.25 -6.97
CA THR A 265 -17.48 2.11 -7.69
C THR A 265 -16.44 1.30 -8.48
N GLY A 266 -15.95 0.18 -7.94
CA GLY A 266 -15.04 -0.73 -8.63
C GLY A 266 -15.67 -1.38 -9.86
N VAL A 267 -16.88 -1.94 -9.73
CA VAL A 267 -17.63 -2.55 -10.85
C VAL A 267 -17.86 -1.55 -11.97
N ARG A 268 -18.13 -0.28 -11.66
CA ARG A 268 -18.32 0.77 -12.67
C ARG A 268 -17.07 1.06 -13.51
N MET A 269 -15.89 0.93 -12.90
CA MET A 269 -14.60 1.14 -13.55
C MET A 269 -14.04 -0.14 -14.17
N SER A 270 -14.63 -1.29 -13.85
CA SER A 270 -14.21 -2.60 -14.37
C SER A 270 -14.47 -2.78 -15.87
N GLY A 271 -13.79 -3.75 -16.46
CA GLY A 271 -14.08 -4.22 -17.82
C GLY A 271 -15.41 -4.98 -17.96
N LEU A 272 -16.09 -5.31 -16.85
CA LEU A 272 -17.38 -6.02 -16.84
C LEU A 272 -18.57 -5.06 -17.06
N TRP A 273 -18.36 -3.75 -16.89
CA TRP A 273 -19.42 -2.76 -17.06
C TRP A 273 -19.88 -2.66 -18.53
N PRO A 274 -21.20 -2.69 -18.82
CA PRO A 274 -21.72 -2.68 -20.18
C PRO A 274 -21.47 -1.32 -20.87
N LYS A 275 -20.60 -1.32 -21.87
CA LYS A 275 -20.22 -0.10 -22.62
C LYS A 275 -21.39 0.51 -23.43
N ASN A 276 -22.32 -0.32 -23.88
CA ASN A 276 -23.40 0.09 -24.79
C ASN A 276 -24.70 0.51 -24.07
N ALA A 277 -24.72 0.50 -22.73
CA ALA A 277 -25.91 0.84 -21.94
C ALA A 277 -26.04 2.36 -21.73
N THR A 278 -26.48 3.09 -22.76
CA THR A 278 -26.53 4.57 -22.78
C THR A 278 -27.28 5.19 -21.59
N LYS A 279 -28.47 4.68 -21.25
CA LYS A 279 -29.26 5.16 -20.09
C LYS A 279 -28.50 5.00 -18.77
N LEU A 280 -27.92 3.81 -18.56
CA LEU A 280 -27.19 3.47 -17.35
C LEU A 280 -25.91 4.32 -17.21
N ASN A 281 -25.17 4.51 -18.31
CA ASN A 281 -23.95 5.32 -18.34
C ASN A 281 -24.21 6.81 -18.09
N LYS A 282 -25.40 7.32 -18.49
CA LYS A 282 -25.82 8.69 -18.20
C LYS A 282 -26.22 8.87 -16.75
N LEU A 283 -26.91 7.89 -16.15
CA LEU A 283 -27.33 7.92 -14.75
C LEU A 283 -26.14 7.75 -13.80
N TYR A 284 -25.15 6.94 -14.18
CA TYR A 284 -23.94 6.70 -13.38
C TYR A 284 -22.68 6.92 -14.23
N PRO A 285 -22.19 8.17 -14.32
CA PRO A 285 -20.96 8.49 -15.03
C PRO A 285 -19.73 7.93 -14.31
N VAL A 286 -18.67 7.61 -15.08
CA VAL A 286 -17.44 7.00 -14.53
C VAL A 286 -16.65 7.97 -13.66
N GLU A 287 -16.83 9.27 -13.90
CA GLU A 287 -16.20 10.36 -13.16
C GLU A 287 -16.61 10.34 -11.69
N TRP A 288 -17.90 10.07 -11.42
CA TRP A 288 -18.42 9.90 -10.06
C TRP A 288 -17.81 8.69 -9.37
N ALA A 289 -17.73 7.56 -10.09
CA ALA A 289 -17.10 6.36 -9.55
C ALA A 289 -15.63 6.61 -9.18
N ARG A 290 -14.87 7.29 -10.05
CA ARG A 290 -13.46 7.63 -9.78
C ARG A 290 -13.32 8.61 -8.62
N ALA A 291 -14.19 9.62 -8.55
CA ALA A 291 -14.20 10.62 -7.50
C ALA A 291 -14.49 10.01 -6.13
N LEU A 292 -15.29 8.95 -6.06
CA LEU A 292 -15.64 8.28 -4.80
C LEU A 292 -14.72 7.11 -4.44
N HIS A 293 -14.29 6.31 -5.42
CA HIS A 293 -13.52 5.08 -5.16
C HIS A 293 -12.21 5.34 -4.43
N PHE A 294 -11.48 6.39 -4.83
CA PHE A 294 -10.20 6.71 -4.20
C PHE A 294 -10.36 7.21 -2.75
N PRO A 295 -11.26 8.15 -2.43
CA PRO A 295 -11.59 8.48 -1.05
C PRO A 295 -12.04 7.28 -0.21
N VAL A 296 -12.81 6.34 -0.77
CA VAL A 296 -13.20 5.12 -0.05
C VAL A 296 -11.98 4.24 0.26
N MET A 297 -11.02 4.12 -0.67
CA MET A 297 -9.74 3.46 -0.39
C MET A 297 -8.96 4.16 0.74
N LEU A 298 -8.92 5.50 0.73
CA LEU A 298 -8.29 6.26 1.82
C LEU A 298 -8.99 6.05 3.16
N TYR A 299 -10.32 5.99 3.17
CA TYR A 299 -11.11 5.63 4.36
C TYR A 299 -10.66 4.26 4.90
N PHE A 300 -10.53 3.24 4.05
CA PHE A 300 -10.06 1.92 4.49
C PHE A 300 -8.65 1.98 5.09
N VAL A 301 -7.73 2.74 4.49
CA VAL A 301 -6.36 2.90 5.01
C VAL A 301 -6.39 3.54 6.40
N VAL A 302 -7.14 4.63 6.57
CA VAL A 302 -7.28 5.33 7.86
C VAL A 302 -7.96 4.44 8.90
N PHE A 303 -9.04 3.74 8.51
CA PHE A 303 -9.74 2.79 9.37
C PHE A 303 -8.81 1.68 9.84
N ILE A 304 -8.07 1.03 8.94
CA ILE A 304 -7.11 -0.04 9.28
C ILE A 304 -6.04 0.49 10.24
N PHE A 305 -5.51 1.68 9.99
CA PHE A 305 -4.51 2.29 10.86
C PHE A 305 -5.04 2.52 12.28
N ILE A 306 -6.19 3.19 12.41
CA ILE A 306 -6.82 3.47 13.71
C ILE A 306 -7.20 2.16 14.41
N HIS A 307 -7.80 1.22 13.69
CA HIS A 307 -8.20 -0.09 14.21
C HIS A 307 -7.01 -0.86 14.79
N VAL A 308 -5.91 -0.97 14.05
CA VAL A 308 -4.69 -1.67 14.52
C VAL A 308 -4.07 -0.92 15.70
N ALA A 309 -4.03 0.41 15.66
CA ALA A 309 -3.52 1.20 16.78
C ALA A 309 -4.32 0.91 18.07
N LEU A 310 -5.66 0.93 18.00
CA LEU A 310 -6.51 0.61 19.15
C LEU A 310 -6.30 -0.82 19.63
N VAL A 311 -6.27 -1.81 18.73
CA VAL A 311 -5.98 -3.21 19.09
C VAL A 311 -4.71 -3.35 19.91
N LEU A 312 -3.63 -2.67 19.51
CA LEU A 312 -2.33 -2.75 20.18
C LEU A 312 -2.26 -1.98 21.50
N THR A 313 -3.15 -1.02 21.70
CA THR A 313 -3.08 -0.10 22.84
C THR A 313 -4.17 -0.35 23.88
N THR A 314 -5.26 -1.08 23.55
CA THR A 314 -6.35 -1.45 24.47
C THR A 314 -6.24 -2.90 24.99
N GLY A 315 -5.02 -3.45 25.09
CA GLY A 315 -4.78 -4.82 25.54
C GLY A 315 -4.43 -5.77 24.40
N ALA A 316 -3.27 -5.54 23.77
CA ALA A 316 -2.81 -6.22 22.55
C ALA A 316 -2.97 -7.75 22.57
N LEU A 317 -2.40 -8.44 23.56
CA LEU A 317 -2.43 -9.91 23.58
C LEU A 317 -3.85 -10.46 23.67
N ARG A 318 -4.69 -9.89 24.54
CA ARG A 318 -6.09 -10.29 24.69
C ARG A 318 -6.90 -10.03 23.41
N ASN A 319 -6.75 -8.86 22.80
CA ASN A 319 -7.39 -8.54 21.52
C ASN A 319 -6.94 -9.49 20.40
N LEU A 320 -5.65 -9.81 20.32
CA LEU A 320 -5.13 -10.75 19.34
C LEU A 320 -5.64 -12.17 19.58
N ASN A 321 -5.78 -12.60 20.84
CA ASN A 321 -6.39 -13.89 21.16
C ASN A 321 -7.86 -13.96 20.75
N HIS A 322 -8.63 -12.88 20.92
CA HIS A 322 -10.01 -12.81 20.46
C HIS A 322 -10.11 -13.07 18.95
N MET A 323 -9.30 -12.36 18.14
CA MET A 323 -9.46 -12.34 16.68
C MET A 323 -8.70 -13.47 15.95
N TYR A 324 -7.51 -13.86 16.42
CA TYR A 324 -6.67 -14.86 15.76
C TYR A 324 -6.81 -16.25 16.38
N ALA A 325 -6.87 -16.32 17.72
CA ALA A 325 -6.90 -17.60 18.43
C ALA A 325 -8.32 -18.09 18.76
N ALA A 326 -9.36 -17.26 18.53
CA ALA A 326 -10.73 -17.53 18.94
C ALA A 326 -10.85 -17.86 20.45
N GLN A 327 -10.07 -17.17 21.27
CA GLN A 327 -10.00 -17.34 22.72
C GLN A 327 -10.35 -16.02 23.41
N GLY A 328 -11.27 -16.04 24.37
CA GLY A 328 -11.61 -14.87 25.18
C GLY A 328 -12.48 -15.25 26.38
N SER A 329 -12.67 -14.27 27.27
CA SER A 329 -13.36 -14.45 28.55
C SER A 329 -14.06 -13.15 28.98
N THR A 330 -15.04 -13.27 29.87
CA THR A 330 -15.62 -12.13 30.58
C THR A 330 -14.66 -11.56 31.62
N ASP A 331 -13.74 -12.38 32.15
CA ASP A 331 -12.67 -11.95 33.04
C ASP A 331 -11.66 -11.08 32.28
N PRO A 332 -11.44 -9.80 32.69
CA PRO A 332 -10.52 -8.90 32.01
C PRO A 332 -9.05 -9.35 32.00
N THR A 333 -8.66 -10.19 32.97
CA THR A 333 -7.27 -10.66 33.16
C THR A 333 -6.98 -11.97 32.44
N ALA A 334 -8.02 -12.73 32.09
CA ALA A 334 -7.87 -13.96 31.35
C ALA A 334 -7.28 -13.71 29.96
N TYR A 335 -6.31 -14.55 29.57
CA TYR A 335 -5.57 -14.46 28.31
C TYR A 335 -4.73 -13.19 28.12
N ALA A 336 -4.56 -12.35 29.15
CA ALA A 336 -3.71 -11.17 29.09
C ALA A 336 -2.23 -11.52 28.82
N ASP A 337 -1.77 -12.68 29.31
CA ASP A 337 -0.40 -13.19 29.12
C ASP A 337 -0.29 -14.30 28.07
N ASN A 338 -1.35 -14.56 27.30
CA ASN A 338 -1.34 -15.61 26.28
C ASN A 338 -0.85 -15.06 24.92
N TRP A 339 0.19 -15.69 24.37
CA TRP A 339 0.86 -15.28 23.14
C TRP A 339 0.34 -16.00 21.88
N THR A 340 -0.65 -16.87 22.01
CA THR A 340 -1.17 -17.69 20.90
C THR A 340 -1.63 -16.82 19.73
N GLY A 341 -2.52 -15.86 19.98
CA GLY A 341 -3.01 -14.91 18.97
C GLY A 341 -1.90 -14.06 18.36
N PHE A 342 -0.88 -13.69 19.14
CA PHE A 342 0.28 -12.97 18.65
C PHE A 342 1.08 -13.78 17.61
N TRP A 343 1.40 -15.05 17.90
CA TRP A 343 2.14 -15.88 16.94
C TRP A 343 1.34 -16.20 15.69
N MET A 344 0.01 -16.34 15.82
CA MET A 344 -0.89 -16.45 14.67
C MET A 344 -0.90 -15.17 13.82
N LEU A 345 -0.90 -13.98 14.45
CA LEU A 345 -0.70 -12.71 13.74
C LEU A 345 0.63 -12.72 12.99
N VAL A 346 1.75 -13.07 13.64
CA VAL A 346 3.07 -13.13 13.00
C VAL A 346 3.06 -14.05 11.78
N ALA A 347 2.50 -15.26 11.90
CA ALA A 347 2.35 -16.18 10.78
C ALA A 347 1.52 -15.56 9.65
N SER A 348 0.42 -14.87 9.98
CA SER A 348 -0.40 -14.17 8.99
C SER A 348 0.35 -13.06 8.26
N LEU A 349 1.17 -12.28 8.97
CA LEU A 349 2.00 -11.22 8.39
C LEU A 349 3.07 -11.79 7.46
N VAL A 350 3.67 -12.93 7.80
CA VAL A 350 4.61 -13.64 6.92
C VAL A 350 3.94 -14.07 5.62
N VAL A 351 2.72 -14.63 5.70
CA VAL A 351 1.95 -15.02 4.49
C VAL A 351 1.60 -13.80 3.64
N ILE A 352 1.17 -12.70 4.25
CA ILE A 352 0.86 -11.44 3.56
C ILE A 352 2.12 -10.89 2.87
N ALA A 353 3.25 -10.85 3.57
CA ALA A 353 4.52 -10.38 3.03
C ALA A 353 5.00 -11.26 1.86
N ALA A 354 4.88 -12.59 1.98
CA ALA A 354 5.20 -13.53 0.91
C ALA A 354 4.33 -13.29 -0.33
N ALA A 355 3.01 -13.13 -0.16
CA ALA A 355 2.11 -12.82 -1.26
C ALA A 355 2.37 -11.44 -1.87
N TRP A 356 2.72 -10.45 -1.06
CA TRP A 356 3.13 -9.13 -1.52
C TRP A 356 4.39 -9.22 -2.39
N VAL A 357 5.42 -9.96 -1.97
CA VAL A 357 6.62 -10.18 -2.80
C VAL A 357 6.30 -10.99 -4.07
N ALA A 358 5.41 -11.99 -3.95
CA ALA A 358 4.98 -12.83 -5.06
C ALA A 358 4.11 -12.09 -6.08
N ALA A 359 3.45 -11.00 -5.72
CA ALA A 359 2.64 -10.16 -6.62
C ALA A 359 3.49 -9.29 -7.58
N ARG A 360 4.48 -9.92 -8.23
CA ARG A 360 5.37 -9.35 -9.26
C ARG A 360 5.04 -9.92 -10.63
N PRO A 361 5.29 -9.19 -11.73
CA PRO A 361 4.93 -9.62 -13.09
C PRO A 361 5.40 -11.03 -13.47
N LEU A 362 6.61 -11.43 -13.03
CA LEU A 362 7.18 -12.75 -13.30
C LEU A 362 6.33 -13.92 -12.77
N VAL A 363 5.64 -13.72 -11.64
CA VAL A 363 4.78 -14.74 -11.02
C VAL A 363 3.34 -14.61 -11.52
N LEU A 364 2.87 -13.37 -11.72
CA LEU A 364 1.50 -13.09 -12.15
C LEU A 364 1.25 -13.45 -13.62
N ALA A 365 2.23 -13.28 -14.50
CA ALA A 365 2.05 -13.52 -15.93
C ALA A 365 1.66 -14.98 -16.28
N PRO A 366 2.32 -16.04 -15.74
CA PRO A 366 1.87 -17.42 -15.93
C PRO A 366 0.44 -17.68 -15.47
N ILE A 367 0.04 -17.13 -14.31
CA ILE A 367 -1.31 -17.28 -13.77
C ILE A 367 -2.33 -16.58 -14.69
N ALA A 368 -2.01 -15.35 -15.12
CA ALA A 368 -2.87 -14.58 -16.01
C ALA A 368 -3.08 -15.25 -17.38
N LYS A 369 -2.09 -16.02 -17.87
CA LYS A 369 -2.21 -16.82 -19.09
C LYS A 369 -3.26 -17.94 -19.00
N LEU A 370 -3.61 -18.41 -17.81
CA LEU A 370 -4.69 -19.37 -17.62
C LEU A 370 -6.05 -18.80 -18.03
N PHE A 371 -6.21 -17.47 -17.97
CA PHE A 371 -7.47 -16.76 -18.23
C PHE A 371 -7.47 -15.95 -19.53
N GLY A 372 -6.33 -15.83 -20.21
CA GLY A 372 -6.20 -15.01 -21.42
C GLY A 372 -4.78 -15.02 -21.99
N ASN A 373 -4.45 -14.00 -22.77
CA ASN A 373 -3.11 -13.85 -23.34
C ASN A 373 -2.36 -12.72 -22.62
N VAL A 374 -1.07 -12.93 -22.35
CA VAL A 374 -0.17 -11.93 -21.76
C VAL A 374 0.90 -11.55 -22.77
N SER A 375 1.04 -10.25 -23.03
CA SER A 375 2.09 -9.69 -23.88
C SER A 375 2.97 -8.74 -23.06
N ALA A 376 4.28 -8.85 -23.22
CA ALA A 376 5.20 -7.78 -22.80
C ALA A 376 5.10 -6.60 -23.79
N ARG A 377 5.50 -5.41 -23.34
CA ARG A 377 5.64 -4.24 -24.20
C ARG A 377 6.79 -4.41 -25.18
#